data_AF-A0A2M8T994-F1
#
_entry.id   AF-A0A2M8T994-F1
#
_cell.length_a   1.000
_cell.length_b   1.000
_cell.length_c   1.000
_cell.angle_alpha   90.00
_cell.angle_beta   90.00
_cell.angle_gamma   90.00
#
_symmetry.space_group_name_H-M   'P 1'
#
loop_
_entity.id
_entity.type
_entity.pdbx_description
1 polymer ?
#
loop_
_entity_poly.entity_id
_entity_poly.type
_entity_poly.pdbx_seq_one_letter_code
_entity_poly.pdbx_strand_id
1 'polypeptide(L)'
;MVKKFRDKNQIKTFSKRAMMFVLTASIIAAPTFSASASKYSKHGTGSAVVTTTNTSKTITKASAGGVETASVSILSSEGNLESAGVEWSPVQGASGYDVYYKSEAASDSEYKSLDDNLIRRYPACFRADVMGLAAGNYIVKVVPIVNNSEDISKEAVTKTISVKANKREGFAFSSASPMGTGSGGYNDDGTVKNGAEIIYISASNVNTVTEDVVTNAKGTKTTCTGLVNILAARQKGYDKTPLIIRMVGEIKAADITGLNTHTYVQLKGCYNVTFEGVGKDATAYGWGFLIRGARNVELRNVGIMLFGDDAISLDTDNRNIWIHNNDLFYGAVGHDADQVKGDGSCDIKQDSSFVTVSYNHFHDSGKCSLCGMQDTQNYYVTYHHNWFDHSDSRHPRIRVGSVHVYNNYFDGNAKYGVGVTKGASAFVEANYFRDCKHPMLSSLQGTDIFNNTKGGFSGEAGGMIKAYNNKIEGAEKLIYAQQDSTQFDAYLASSRNEAVPSTYKTLVGGTTYNNFDTSSIMYKYQPDSPEDVQSNVTTYAGRTDGGDLIYNFTDADDASAIKDPVLENKIDNYQSSLVSIGGKVNK
;
A
#
# COMPACT_ATOMS: atom_id res chain seq x y z
N MET A 1 34.91 6.37 -70.84
CA MET A 1 34.12 5.25 -70.29
C MET A 1 34.46 5.10 -68.81
N VAL A 2 33.51 5.40 -67.91
CA VAL A 2 33.31 4.84 -66.55
C VAL A 2 34.39 5.04 -65.42
N LYS A 3 33.91 5.64 -64.29
CA LYS A 3 34.35 5.59 -62.85
C LYS A 3 35.66 6.33 -62.46
N LYS A 4 35.84 6.96 -61.27
CA LYS A 4 35.05 7.19 -60.02
C LYS A 4 35.71 8.36 -59.23
N PHE A 5 34.88 9.15 -58.53
CA PHE A 5 35.03 9.92 -57.26
C PHE A 5 36.34 10.65 -56.85
N ARG A 6 36.17 11.93 -56.44
CA ARG A 6 36.41 12.39 -55.05
C ARG A 6 35.86 13.80 -54.78
N ASP A 7 35.31 13.97 -53.58
CA ASP A 7 34.78 15.19 -52.96
C ASP A 7 35.75 16.37 -52.90
N LYS A 8 35.20 17.60 -52.93
CA LYS A 8 35.39 18.62 -51.88
C LYS A 8 34.52 19.87 -52.10
N ASN A 9 33.77 20.19 -51.04
CA ASN A 9 33.39 21.52 -50.53
C ASN A 9 33.04 22.64 -51.51
N GLN A 10 31.76 23.06 -51.52
CA GLN A 10 31.44 24.49 -51.54
C GLN A 10 30.19 24.82 -50.70
N ILE A 11 30.40 25.82 -49.85
CA ILE A 11 29.43 26.62 -49.10
C ILE A 11 28.47 27.33 -50.06
N LYS A 12 27.17 27.37 -49.73
CA LYS A 12 26.29 28.54 -49.93
C LYS A 12 24.95 28.38 -49.21
N THR A 13 24.81 29.18 -48.15
CA THR A 13 23.61 29.85 -47.62
C THR A 13 22.26 29.62 -48.32
N PHE A 14 21.21 29.31 -47.55
CA PHE A 14 19.88 29.88 -47.78
C PHE A 14 19.03 30.00 -46.49
N SER A 15 18.63 31.25 -46.23
CA SER A 15 17.35 31.75 -45.69
C SER A 15 16.78 31.22 -44.37
N LYS A 16 16.83 32.10 -43.36
CA LYS A 16 15.92 32.18 -42.21
C LYS A 16 14.45 32.12 -42.68
N ARG A 17 13.71 31.11 -42.22
CA ARG A 17 12.27 31.20 -42.00
C ARG A 17 12.01 30.96 -40.52
N ALA A 18 11.63 32.04 -39.84
CA ALA A 18 11.13 32.00 -38.49
C ALA A 18 9.78 31.26 -38.50
N MET A 19 9.71 30.11 -37.84
CA MET A 19 8.46 29.51 -37.41
C MET A 19 8.44 29.59 -35.90
N MET A 20 7.60 30.51 -35.42
CA MET A 20 7.35 30.86 -34.04
C MET A 20 6.60 29.69 -33.39
N PHE A 21 7.30 28.82 -32.67
CA PHE A 21 6.69 27.91 -31.70
C PHE A 21 6.71 28.60 -30.35
N VAL A 22 5.53 29.03 -29.91
CA VAL A 22 5.28 29.52 -28.56
C VAL A 22 5.38 28.31 -27.63
N LEU A 23 6.49 28.20 -26.90
CA LEU A 23 6.59 27.32 -25.75
C LEU A 23 6.00 28.07 -24.55
N THR A 24 4.72 27.88 -24.26
CA THR A 24 4.15 28.26 -22.96
C THR A 24 4.70 27.27 -21.92
N ALA A 25 5.82 27.63 -21.29
CA ALA A 25 6.24 27.02 -20.05
C ALA A 25 5.31 27.55 -18.93
N SER A 26 4.34 26.75 -18.52
CA SER A 26 3.60 27.00 -17.29
C SER A 26 4.53 26.70 -16.11
N ILE A 27 5.11 27.76 -15.54
CA ILE A 27 5.78 27.73 -14.25
C ILE A 27 4.69 27.47 -13.21
N ILE A 28 4.56 26.22 -12.75
CA ILE A 28 3.85 25.92 -11.51
C ILE A 28 4.81 26.30 -10.40
N ALA A 29 4.51 27.42 -9.74
CA ALA A 29 5.14 27.77 -8.47
C ALA A 29 4.70 26.73 -7.44
N ALA A 30 5.61 25.83 -7.07
CA ALA A 30 5.44 24.99 -5.90
C ALA A 30 5.39 25.89 -4.65
N PRO A 31 4.44 25.72 -3.72
CA PRO A 31 4.54 26.37 -2.42
C PRO A 31 5.77 25.82 -1.71
N THR A 32 6.75 26.69 -1.50
CA THR A 32 7.91 26.42 -0.65
C THR A 32 7.43 26.20 0.78
N PHE A 33 7.38 24.95 1.23
CA PHE A 33 7.40 24.65 2.66
C PHE A 33 8.82 24.94 3.16
N SER A 34 8.94 25.96 4.01
CA SER A 34 10.16 26.24 4.76
C SER A 34 10.33 25.19 5.85
N ALA A 35 10.95 24.06 5.53
CA ALA A 35 11.59 23.23 6.55
C ALA A 35 12.83 23.99 7.04
N SER A 36 12.80 24.47 8.29
CA SER A 36 13.97 25.05 8.94
C SER A 36 15.02 23.96 9.16
N ALA A 37 15.92 23.80 8.19
CA ALA A 37 17.12 23.00 8.35
C ALA A 37 18.11 23.76 9.26
N SER A 38 18.21 23.36 10.52
CA SER A 38 19.35 23.71 11.37
C SER A 38 20.59 22.99 10.85
N LYS A 39 21.48 23.74 10.20
CA LYS A 39 22.82 23.29 9.82
C LYS A 39 23.55 22.77 11.06
N TYR A 40 23.96 21.51 11.07
CA TYR A 40 24.95 21.00 12.01
C TYR A 40 26.31 20.88 11.34
N SER A 41 27.29 21.59 11.90
CA SER A 41 28.70 21.53 11.51
C SER A 41 29.42 20.46 12.33
N LYS A 42 30.31 19.70 11.70
CA LYS A 42 31.20 18.74 12.36
C LYS A 42 32.19 19.42 13.32
N HIS A 43 32.55 18.64 14.36
CA HIS A 43 33.67 18.70 15.30
C HIS A 43 33.47 19.33 16.69
N GLY A 44 33.78 18.51 17.70
CA GLY A 44 34.04 18.94 19.08
C GLY A 44 33.83 17.81 20.08
N THR A 45 34.89 17.10 20.44
CA THR A 45 34.96 16.16 21.56
C THR A 45 34.63 16.85 22.89
N GLY A 46 33.69 16.31 23.68
CA GLY A 46 33.46 16.77 25.06
C GLY A 46 32.27 16.07 25.72
N SER A 47 32.54 15.25 26.75
CA SER A 47 31.54 14.68 27.64
C SER A 47 30.72 15.77 28.33
N ALA A 48 29.40 15.65 28.30
CA ALA A 48 28.51 16.32 29.25
C ALA A 48 27.38 15.37 29.63
N VAL A 49 27.40 14.96 30.91
CA VAL A 49 26.33 14.23 31.58
C VAL A 49 25.13 15.18 31.70
N VAL A 50 23.98 14.81 31.14
CA VAL A 50 22.72 15.56 31.30
C VAL A 50 21.80 14.76 32.22
N THR A 51 21.63 15.28 33.43
CA THR A 51 20.67 14.81 34.44
C THR A 51 19.28 15.28 34.04
N THR A 52 18.37 14.35 33.73
CA THR A 52 16.96 14.65 33.45
C THR A 52 16.15 14.66 34.75
N THR A 53 15.62 15.83 35.11
CA THR A 53 14.60 15.98 36.16
C THR A 53 13.21 15.68 35.60
N ASN A 54 12.59 14.61 36.07
CA ASN A 54 11.20 14.24 35.83
C ASN A 54 10.26 15.19 36.61
N THR A 55 9.54 16.06 35.90
CA THR A 55 8.34 16.71 36.44
C THR A 55 7.10 15.95 36.00
N SER A 56 6.57 15.14 36.91
CA SER A 56 5.26 14.49 36.78
C SER A 56 4.15 15.56 36.74
N LYS A 57 3.52 15.73 35.57
CA LYS A 57 2.25 16.46 35.44
C LYS A 57 1.11 15.50 35.77
N THR A 58 0.47 15.74 36.90
CA THR A 58 -0.82 15.16 37.27
C THR A 58 -1.84 15.51 36.19
N ILE A 59 -2.30 14.52 35.42
CA ILE A 59 -3.35 14.69 34.41
C ILE A 59 -4.69 14.65 35.13
N THR A 60 -5.31 15.81 35.33
CA THR A 60 -6.74 15.92 35.57
C THR A 60 -7.48 15.53 34.29
N LYS A 61 -8.43 14.59 34.37
CA LYS A 61 -9.38 14.26 33.29
C LYS A 61 -10.14 15.54 32.89
N ALA A 62 -9.71 16.18 31.81
CA ALA A 62 -10.51 17.18 31.13
C ALA A 62 -11.69 16.49 30.43
N SER A 63 -12.86 17.13 30.45
CA SER A 63 -14.07 16.65 29.78
C SER A 63 -13.82 16.38 28.30
N ALA A 64 -14.09 15.16 27.84
CA ALA A 64 -13.84 14.66 26.50
C ALA A 64 -14.83 15.19 25.42
N GLY A 65 -15.33 16.41 25.55
CA GLY A 65 -16.21 17.04 24.56
C GLY A 65 -15.45 18.12 23.80
N GLY A 66 -15.28 17.95 22.48
CA GLY A 66 -14.85 19.04 21.60
C GLY A 66 -15.72 20.28 21.80
N VAL A 67 -15.12 21.47 21.66
CA VAL A 67 -15.83 22.75 21.87
C VAL A 67 -16.97 22.85 20.85
N GLU A 68 -18.20 22.88 21.35
CA GLU A 68 -19.37 23.12 20.51
C GLU A 68 -19.35 24.56 19.98
N THR A 69 -19.71 24.69 18.72
CA THR A 69 -19.69 25.95 17.97
C THR A 69 -21.11 26.37 17.59
N ALA A 70 -21.32 27.65 17.29
CA ALA A 70 -22.64 28.16 16.90
C ALA A 70 -23.07 27.74 15.48
N SER A 71 -22.10 27.46 14.60
CA SER A 71 -22.26 27.04 13.21
C SER A 71 -21.15 26.06 12.84
N VAL A 72 -21.29 25.29 11.76
CA VAL A 72 -20.25 24.36 11.32
C VAL A 72 -18.95 25.12 11.09
N SER A 73 -17.87 24.65 11.70
CA SER A 73 -16.51 25.14 11.46
C SER A 73 -15.67 24.01 10.90
N ILE A 74 -15.27 24.13 9.63
CA ILE A 74 -14.36 23.17 9.00
C ILE A 74 -12.98 23.29 9.66
N LEU A 75 -12.49 22.16 10.17
CA LEU A 75 -11.19 22.02 10.83
C LEU A 75 -10.10 21.62 9.83
N SER A 76 -10.43 20.69 8.93
CA SER A 76 -9.57 20.27 7.83
C SER A 76 -10.41 19.80 6.64
N SER A 77 -9.83 19.89 5.45
CA SER A 77 -10.42 19.36 4.21
C SER A 77 -9.28 18.98 3.28
N GLU A 78 -9.07 17.68 3.09
CA GLU A 78 -7.88 17.12 2.43
C GLU A 78 -8.26 16.09 1.38
N GLY A 79 -7.51 16.09 0.29
CA GLY A 79 -7.72 15.18 -0.84
C GLY A 79 -6.68 14.08 -0.81
N ASN A 80 -7.15 12.85 -1.01
CA ASN A 80 -6.36 11.64 -0.95
C ASN A 80 -6.43 10.89 -2.28
N LEU A 81 -5.95 9.65 -2.30
CA LEU A 81 -6.09 8.77 -3.47
C LEU A 81 -7.55 8.30 -3.56
N GLU A 82 -8.29 8.85 -4.52
CA GLU A 82 -9.69 8.52 -4.84
C GLU A 82 -10.69 8.78 -3.73
N SER A 83 -10.31 9.63 -2.76
CA SER A 83 -11.16 10.05 -1.66
C SER A 83 -10.92 11.49 -1.24
N ALA A 84 -11.92 12.09 -0.59
CA ALA A 84 -11.85 13.43 -0.01
C ALA A 84 -12.33 13.40 1.45
N GLY A 85 -11.46 13.80 2.37
CA GLY A 85 -11.74 13.87 3.80
C GLY A 85 -12.10 15.29 4.23
N VAL A 86 -13.05 15.42 5.16
CA VAL A 86 -13.37 16.68 5.83
C VAL A 86 -13.60 16.44 7.32
N GLU A 87 -13.02 17.28 8.17
CA GLU A 87 -13.26 17.28 9.61
C GLU A 87 -13.88 18.62 10.04
N TRP A 88 -14.82 18.60 10.99
CA TRP A 88 -15.48 19.81 11.50
C TRP A 88 -15.80 19.76 13.00
N SER A 89 -15.96 20.94 13.60
CA SER A 89 -16.38 21.08 14.99
C SER A 89 -17.86 20.72 15.18
N PRO A 90 -18.23 20.11 16.33
CA PRO A 90 -19.63 19.96 16.71
C PRO A 90 -20.36 21.31 16.77
N VAL A 91 -21.63 21.31 16.38
CA VAL A 91 -22.54 22.44 16.45
C VAL A 91 -23.50 22.27 17.61
N GLN A 92 -23.68 23.33 18.40
CA GLN A 92 -24.56 23.32 19.57
C GLN A 92 -26.00 22.95 19.19
N GLY A 93 -26.56 21.94 19.85
CA GLY A 93 -27.92 21.46 19.62
C GLY A 93 -28.11 20.65 18.34
N ALA A 94 -27.05 20.36 17.58
CA ALA A 94 -27.13 19.48 16.43
C ALA A 94 -27.32 18.02 16.88
N SER A 95 -28.32 17.35 16.31
CA SER A 95 -28.54 15.91 16.44
C SER A 95 -27.85 15.12 15.34
N GLY A 96 -27.14 15.78 14.43
CA GLY A 96 -26.49 15.13 13.30
C GLY A 96 -26.01 16.09 12.22
N TYR A 97 -25.55 15.54 11.10
CA TYR A 97 -25.10 16.28 9.92
C TYR A 97 -25.48 15.52 8.66
N ASP A 98 -25.95 16.27 7.67
CA ASP A 98 -26.02 15.84 6.29
C ASP A 98 -24.80 16.39 5.55
N VAL A 99 -24.13 15.54 4.77
CA VAL A 99 -22.91 15.90 4.03
C VAL A 99 -23.17 15.71 2.54
N TYR A 100 -22.78 16.71 1.76
CA TYR A 100 -22.95 16.72 0.31
C TYR A 100 -21.62 16.96 -0.37
N TYR A 101 -21.44 16.43 -1.57
CA TYR A 101 -20.25 16.68 -2.37
C TYR A 101 -20.59 16.86 -3.85
N LYS A 102 -19.73 17.61 -4.54
CA LYS A 102 -19.78 17.76 -6.01
C LYS A 102 -18.38 17.98 -6.56
N SER A 103 -18.21 17.80 -7.87
CA SER A 103 -17.02 18.35 -8.54
C SER A 103 -17.04 19.87 -8.41
N GLU A 104 -15.88 20.50 -8.23
CA GLU A 104 -15.76 21.95 -8.12
C GLU A 104 -16.37 22.69 -9.32
N ALA A 105 -16.24 22.13 -10.53
CA ALA A 105 -16.77 22.71 -11.75
C ALA A 105 -18.30 22.53 -11.92
N ALA A 106 -18.92 21.70 -11.09
CA ALA A 106 -20.35 21.40 -11.14
C ALA A 106 -21.18 22.50 -10.49
N SER A 107 -22.44 22.62 -10.92
CA SER A 107 -23.43 23.52 -10.32
C SER A 107 -23.83 23.05 -8.90
N ASP A 108 -24.39 23.94 -8.08
CA ASP A 108 -24.87 23.56 -6.75
C ASP A 108 -26.09 22.63 -6.80
N SER A 109 -26.82 22.57 -7.92
CA SER A 109 -27.88 21.58 -8.13
C SER A 109 -27.36 20.14 -8.29
N GLU A 110 -26.05 19.96 -8.45
CA GLU A 110 -25.42 18.65 -8.67
C GLU A 110 -24.75 18.09 -7.41
N TYR A 111 -24.97 18.72 -6.25
CA TYR A 111 -24.59 18.13 -4.96
C TYR A 111 -25.21 16.74 -4.81
N LYS A 112 -24.38 15.78 -4.44
CA LYS A 112 -24.77 14.41 -4.10
C LYS A 112 -24.72 14.26 -2.58
N SER A 113 -25.76 13.65 -2.01
CA SER A 113 -25.72 13.24 -0.60
C SER A 113 -24.66 12.18 -0.40
N LEU A 114 -23.92 12.30 0.69
CA LEU A 114 -23.03 11.26 1.18
C LEU A 114 -23.85 10.21 1.96
N ASP A 115 -23.33 8.98 2.01
CA ASP A 115 -23.87 7.93 2.86
C ASP A 115 -23.55 8.23 4.34
N ASP A 116 -24.53 8.07 5.22
CA ASP A 116 -24.37 8.29 6.66
C ASP A 116 -23.25 7.44 7.27
N ASN A 117 -22.99 6.24 6.76
CA ASN A 117 -21.90 5.38 7.25
C ASN A 117 -20.51 5.96 6.99
N LEU A 118 -20.41 6.93 6.08
CA LEU A 118 -19.18 7.64 5.80
C LEU A 118 -18.99 8.88 6.69
N ILE A 119 -19.94 9.17 7.59
CA ILE A 119 -19.87 10.22 8.61
C ILE A 119 -19.59 9.58 9.97
N ARG A 120 -18.59 10.08 10.68
CA ARG A 120 -18.09 9.54 11.95
C ARG A 120 -17.92 10.63 12.99
N ARG A 121 -18.20 10.29 14.25
CA ARG A 121 -17.92 11.13 15.41
C ARG A 121 -16.66 10.66 16.13
N TYR A 122 -15.77 11.60 16.42
CA TYR A 122 -14.62 11.46 17.31
C TYR A 122 -14.79 12.37 18.53
N PRO A 123 -13.98 12.27 19.59
CA PRO A 123 -14.17 13.11 20.79
C PRO A 123 -14.10 14.62 20.47
N ALA A 124 -13.18 15.02 19.59
CA ALA A 124 -12.93 16.42 19.26
C ALA A 124 -13.75 16.93 18.06
N CYS A 125 -13.99 16.10 17.03
CA CYS A 125 -14.56 16.52 15.75
C CYS A 125 -15.56 15.49 15.19
N PHE A 126 -16.27 15.87 14.14
CA PHE A 126 -16.86 14.93 13.19
C PHE A 126 -15.95 14.84 11.96
N ARG A 127 -16.01 13.72 11.26
CA ARG A 127 -15.31 13.49 10.00
C ARG A 127 -16.23 12.85 8.98
N ALA A 128 -16.03 13.20 7.72
CA ALA A 128 -16.61 12.50 6.58
C ALA A 128 -15.52 12.19 5.55
N ASP A 129 -15.63 11.04 4.88
CA ASP A 129 -14.74 10.65 3.79
C ASP A 129 -15.59 10.28 2.57
N VAL A 130 -15.52 11.09 1.52
CA VAL A 130 -16.15 10.82 0.23
C VAL A 130 -15.27 9.83 -0.53
N MET A 131 -15.80 8.66 -0.85
CA MET A 131 -15.01 7.53 -1.39
C MET A 131 -15.40 7.21 -2.83
N GLY A 132 -14.44 6.75 -3.64
CA GLY A 132 -14.69 6.33 -5.01
C GLY A 132 -14.79 7.50 -5.99
N LEU A 133 -13.92 8.48 -5.81
CA LEU A 133 -13.83 9.67 -6.65
C LEU A 133 -12.79 9.49 -7.76
N ALA A 134 -13.09 10.02 -8.94
CA ALA A 134 -12.08 10.21 -9.96
C ALA A 134 -11.07 11.28 -9.52
N ALA A 135 -9.87 11.28 -10.10
CA ALA A 135 -8.94 12.39 -9.92
C ALA A 135 -9.56 13.70 -10.40
N GLY A 136 -9.46 14.75 -9.60
CA GLY A 136 -10.08 16.04 -9.88
C GLY A 136 -10.26 16.90 -8.64
N ASN A 137 -10.93 18.04 -8.83
CA ASN A 137 -11.24 18.97 -7.75
C ASN A 137 -12.69 18.82 -7.29
N TYR A 138 -12.88 18.85 -5.98
CA TYR A 138 -14.16 18.64 -5.33
C TYR A 138 -14.43 19.69 -4.25
N ILE A 139 -15.70 19.88 -3.95
CA ILE A 139 -16.19 20.70 -2.85
C ILE A 139 -17.14 19.86 -2.01
N VAL A 140 -16.99 19.95 -0.69
CA VAL A 140 -17.86 19.27 0.27
C VAL A 140 -18.63 20.31 1.08
N LYS A 141 -19.91 20.06 1.32
CA LYS A 141 -20.81 20.89 2.10
C LYS A 141 -21.33 20.09 3.29
N VAL A 142 -21.27 20.69 4.47
CA VAL A 142 -21.69 20.06 5.73
C VAL A 142 -22.82 20.90 6.32
N VAL A 143 -23.97 20.27 6.58
CA VAL A 143 -25.17 20.93 7.09
C VAL A 143 -25.57 20.27 8.41
N PRO A 144 -25.66 21.01 9.53
CA PRO A 144 -26.08 20.43 10.80
C PRO A 144 -27.59 20.19 10.82
N ILE A 145 -28.01 19.08 11.43
CA ILE A 145 -29.41 18.75 11.70
C ILE A 145 -29.76 19.27 13.09
N VAL A 146 -30.64 20.27 13.18
CA VAL A 146 -31.12 20.87 14.43
C VAL A 146 -32.64 20.73 14.48
N ASN A 147 -33.18 20.24 15.59
CA ASN A 147 -34.63 19.95 15.73
C ASN A 147 -35.18 19.03 14.62
N ASN A 148 -34.40 18.01 14.21
CA ASN A 148 -34.72 17.05 13.15
C ASN A 148 -34.87 17.65 11.75
N SER A 149 -34.25 18.79 11.47
CA SER A 149 -34.20 19.38 10.13
C SER A 149 -32.85 20.03 9.87
N GLU A 150 -32.44 20.09 8.60
CA GLU A 150 -31.25 20.81 8.20
C GLU A 150 -31.35 22.30 8.57
N ASP A 151 -30.33 22.80 9.26
CA ASP A 151 -30.17 24.22 9.55
C ASP A 151 -29.11 24.81 8.61
N ILE A 152 -29.54 25.13 7.38
CA ILE A 152 -28.70 25.69 6.32
C ILE A 152 -28.03 27.00 6.75
N SER A 153 -28.62 27.74 7.70
CA SER A 153 -28.01 28.98 8.21
C SER A 153 -26.70 28.74 8.98
N LYS A 154 -26.42 27.48 9.35
CA LYS A 154 -25.23 27.04 10.06
C LYS A 154 -24.32 26.12 9.22
N GLU A 155 -24.58 25.98 7.93
CA GLU A 155 -23.77 25.13 7.05
C GLU A 155 -22.35 25.67 6.84
N ALA A 156 -21.45 24.81 6.39
CA ALA A 156 -20.15 25.22 5.88
C ALA A 156 -19.80 24.46 4.60
N VAL A 157 -19.04 25.13 3.73
CA VAL A 157 -18.53 24.58 2.48
C VAL A 157 -17.00 24.59 2.54
N THR A 158 -16.37 23.49 2.17
CA THR A 158 -14.92 23.38 2.15
C THR A 158 -14.30 24.30 1.10
N LYS A 159 -13.01 24.56 1.23
CA LYS A 159 -12.20 24.97 0.08
C LYS A 159 -12.12 23.81 -0.92
N THR A 160 -11.55 24.09 -2.10
CA THR A 160 -11.25 23.07 -3.11
C THR A 160 -10.41 21.94 -2.53
N ILE A 161 -10.88 20.71 -2.71
CA ILE A 161 -10.19 19.48 -2.32
C ILE A 161 -9.68 18.81 -3.60
N SER A 162 -8.37 18.66 -3.74
CA SER A 162 -7.75 18.02 -4.90
C SER A 162 -7.52 16.53 -4.66
N VAL A 163 -8.27 15.69 -5.37
CA VAL A 163 -8.21 14.23 -5.31
C VAL A 163 -7.29 13.70 -6.41
N LYS A 164 -6.46 12.71 -6.07
CA LYS A 164 -5.56 12.04 -7.01
C LYS A 164 -6.04 10.62 -7.30
N ALA A 165 -5.60 10.03 -8.41
CA ALA A 165 -5.90 8.64 -8.73
C ALA A 165 -4.91 7.70 -8.02
N ASN A 166 -5.36 6.49 -7.69
CA ASN A 166 -4.43 5.42 -7.34
C ASN A 166 -3.55 5.05 -8.55
N LYS A 167 -2.28 4.73 -8.31
CA LYS A 167 -1.33 4.33 -9.36
C LYS A 167 -1.56 2.86 -9.73
N ARG A 168 -2.47 2.62 -10.69
CA ARG A 168 -2.82 1.30 -11.24
C ARG A 168 -1.74 0.76 -12.19
N GLU A 169 -0.58 0.48 -11.64
CA GLU A 169 0.56 -0.12 -12.35
C GLU A 169 0.88 -1.48 -11.72
N GLY A 170 1.48 -2.41 -12.47
CA GLY A 170 1.75 -3.75 -11.96
C GLY A 170 1.12 -4.87 -12.78
N PHE A 171 1.54 -6.11 -12.49
CA PHE A 171 0.99 -7.27 -13.19
C PHE A 171 -0.50 -7.49 -12.92
N ALA A 172 -1.07 -6.93 -11.85
CA ALA A 172 -2.53 -6.97 -11.64
C ALA A 172 -3.31 -6.25 -12.76
N PHE A 173 -2.68 -5.31 -13.46
CA PHE A 173 -3.24 -4.49 -14.55
C PHE A 173 -2.62 -4.78 -15.91
N SER A 174 -1.82 -5.84 -16.02
CA SER A 174 -1.22 -6.21 -17.30
C SER A 174 -2.32 -6.60 -18.30
N SER A 175 -2.17 -6.18 -19.56
CA SER A 175 -3.06 -6.64 -20.63
C SER A 175 -3.00 -8.15 -20.87
N ALA A 176 -1.96 -8.82 -20.36
CA ALA A 176 -1.82 -10.27 -20.41
C ALA A 176 -2.49 -10.99 -19.23
N SER A 177 -3.01 -10.27 -18.24
CA SER A 177 -3.71 -10.87 -17.12
C SER A 177 -5.11 -11.37 -17.55
N PRO A 178 -5.61 -12.47 -16.98
CA PRO A 178 -6.88 -13.05 -17.41
C PRO A 178 -8.10 -12.19 -17.08
N MET A 179 -7.99 -11.27 -16.12
CA MET A 179 -9.09 -10.35 -15.77
C MET A 179 -8.91 -8.92 -16.32
N GLY A 180 -7.73 -8.60 -16.89
CA GLY A 180 -7.39 -7.27 -17.42
C GLY A 180 -7.18 -6.16 -16.38
N THR A 181 -7.78 -6.27 -15.19
CA THR A 181 -7.64 -5.31 -14.09
C THR A 181 -7.66 -6.02 -12.74
N GLY A 182 -7.11 -5.37 -11.72
CA GLY A 182 -7.19 -5.75 -10.30
C GLY A 182 -8.08 -4.82 -9.47
N SER A 183 -8.81 -3.89 -10.09
CA SER A 183 -9.62 -2.83 -9.43
C SER A 183 -10.91 -3.31 -8.75
N GLY A 184 -11.15 -4.62 -8.62
CA GLY A 184 -12.28 -5.16 -7.87
C GLY A 184 -13.65 -4.57 -8.26
N GLY A 185 -14.26 -3.86 -7.32
CA GLY A 185 -15.55 -3.15 -7.42
C GLY A 185 -15.50 -1.78 -8.10
N TYR A 186 -14.33 -1.30 -8.48
CA TYR A 186 -14.09 0.03 -9.04
C TYR A 186 -13.76 -0.02 -10.54
N ASN A 187 -13.92 1.12 -11.20
CA ASN A 187 -13.37 1.40 -12.52
C ASN A 187 -11.90 1.82 -12.39
N ASP A 188 -11.15 1.78 -13.50
CA ASP A 188 -9.72 2.13 -13.49
C ASP A 188 -9.46 3.64 -13.29
N ASP A 189 -10.50 4.48 -13.28
CA ASP A 189 -10.43 5.90 -12.91
C ASP A 189 -10.71 6.15 -11.42
N GLY A 190 -11.00 5.12 -10.63
CA GLY A 190 -11.34 5.21 -9.21
C GLY A 190 -12.82 5.35 -8.89
N THR A 191 -13.68 5.50 -9.89
CA THR A 191 -15.13 5.60 -9.68
C THR A 191 -15.76 4.23 -9.42
N VAL A 192 -16.83 4.20 -8.63
CA VAL A 192 -17.59 2.97 -8.37
C VAL A 192 -18.14 2.40 -9.68
N LYS A 193 -17.96 1.09 -9.89
CA LYS A 193 -18.44 0.41 -11.09
C LYS A 193 -19.97 0.42 -11.13
N ASN A 194 -20.55 0.58 -12.33
CA ASN A 194 -21.99 0.51 -12.49
C ASN A 194 -22.52 -0.87 -12.04
N GLY A 195 -23.57 -0.86 -11.21
CA GLY A 195 -24.15 -2.07 -10.62
C GLY A 195 -23.30 -2.71 -9.51
N ALA A 196 -22.28 -2.01 -8.98
CA ALA A 196 -21.60 -2.46 -7.77
C ALA A 196 -22.53 -2.38 -6.55
N GLU A 197 -22.51 -3.43 -5.74
CA GLU A 197 -23.15 -3.48 -4.42
C GLU A 197 -22.14 -2.96 -3.38
N ILE A 198 -22.58 -2.12 -2.45
CA ILE A 198 -21.74 -1.55 -1.40
C ILE A 198 -22.35 -1.91 -0.05
N ILE A 199 -21.56 -2.57 0.80
CA ILE A 199 -21.92 -2.86 2.19
C ILE A 199 -20.96 -2.20 3.16
N TYR A 200 -21.47 -1.79 4.32
CA TYR A 200 -20.67 -1.22 5.40
C TYR A 200 -20.59 -2.18 6.57
N ILE A 201 -19.37 -2.37 7.08
CA ILE A 201 -19.10 -3.19 8.26
C ILE A 201 -18.41 -2.36 9.34
N SER A 202 -18.75 -2.66 10.59
CA SER A 202 -18.16 -2.17 11.82
C SER A 202 -18.31 -3.23 12.90
N ALA A 203 -17.73 -3.03 14.07
CA ALA A 203 -17.83 -3.99 15.18
C ALA A 203 -19.28 -4.33 15.55
N SER A 204 -20.21 -3.38 15.39
CA SER A 204 -21.62 -3.55 15.78
C SER A 204 -22.45 -4.35 14.78
N ASN A 205 -22.04 -4.43 13.51
CA ASN A 205 -22.87 -5.03 12.45
C ASN A 205 -22.16 -6.08 11.59
N VAL A 206 -20.87 -6.38 11.84
CA VAL A 206 -20.11 -7.34 11.03
C VAL A 206 -20.77 -8.74 10.95
N ASN A 207 -21.52 -9.14 11.99
CA ASN A 207 -22.28 -10.41 12.02
C ASN A 207 -23.73 -10.28 11.54
N THR A 208 -24.23 -9.07 11.30
CA THR A 208 -25.66 -8.81 11.01
C THR A 208 -25.91 -8.09 9.69
N VAL A 209 -24.87 -7.54 9.03
CA VAL A 209 -24.95 -6.97 7.69
C VAL A 209 -25.53 -8.01 6.71
N THR A 210 -26.39 -7.57 5.80
CA THR A 210 -27.06 -8.45 4.85
C THR A 210 -26.72 -8.12 3.42
N GLU A 211 -26.58 -9.13 2.57
CA GLU A 211 -26.41 -8.98 1.11
C GLU A 211 -27.07 -10.15 0.37
N ASP A 212 -27.62 -9.88 -0.81
CA ASP A 212 -28.25 -10.89 -1.66
C ASP A 212 -27.22 -11.51 -2.60
N VAL A 213 -26.79 -12.74 -2.31
CA VAL A 213 -25.75 -13.41 -3.09
C VAL A 213 -26.33 -14.38 -4.11
N VAL A 214 -25.81 -14.36 -5.34
CA VAL A 214 -26.11 -15.40 -6.34
C VAL A 214 -25.41 -16.71 -5.97
N THR A 215 -26.17 -17.72 -5.54
CA THR A 215 -25.63 -18.96 -4.95
C THR A 215 -25.59 -20.16 -5.90
N ASN A 216 -26.10 -20.02 -7.13
CA ASN A 216 -26.06 -21.09 -8.13
C ASN A 216 -26.01 -20.57 -9.57
N ALA A 217 -25.70 -21.47 -10.52
CA ALA A 217 -25.60 -21.17 -11.94
C ALA A 217 -26.92 -20.70 -12.61
N LYS A 218 -28.07 -20.88 -11.95
CA LYS A 218 -29.38 -20.41 -12.45
C LYS A 218 -29.68 -18.97 -12.04
N GLY A 219 -28.79 -18.32 -11.27
CA GLY A 219 -28.99 -16.94 -10.82
C GLY A 219 -29.85 -16.82 -9.56
N THR A 220 -30.07 -17.89 -8.79
CA THR A 220 -30.84 -17.78 -7.54
C THR A 220 -30.10 -16.89 -6.55
N LYS A 221 -30.79 -15.84 -6.08
CA LYS A 221 -30.32 -14.97 -5.00
C LYS A 221 -30.71 -15.54 -3.64
N THR A 222 -29.81 -15.42 -2.67
CA THR A 222 -30.02 -15.82 -1.27
C THR A 222 -29.53 -14.70 -0.38
N THR A 223 -30.42 -14.13 0.43
CA THR A 223 -30.04 -13.16 1.46
C THR A 223 -29.17 -13.86 2.50
N CYS A 224 -27.93 -13.38 2.61
CA CYS A 224 -26.94 -13.86 3.56
C CYS A 224 -26.76 -12.83 4.67
N THR A 225 -26.51 -13.26 5.90
CA THR A 225 -26.34 -12.39 7.08
C THR A 225 -24.97 -12.61 7.70
N GLY A 226 -24.24 -11.52 7.93
CA GLY A 226 -22.87 -11.49 8.43
C GLY A 226 -21.83 -11.59 7.30
N LEU A 227 -20.75 -10.82 7.44
CA LEU A 227 -19.67 -10.69 6.46
C LEU A 227 -19.11 -12.05 6.02
N VAL A 228 -18.76 -12.90 6.99
CA VAL A 228 -18.16 -14.21 6.72
C VAL A 228 -19.12 -15.09 5.89
N ASN A 229 -20.41 -15.07 6.20
CA ASN A 229 -21.41 -15.86 5.48
C ASN A 229 -21.65 -15.33 4.06
N ILE A 230 -21.68 -14.01 3.88
CA ILE A 230 -21.77 -13.38 2.55
C ILE A 230 -20.60 -13.83 1.67
N LEU A 231 -19.37 -13.74 2.19
CA LEU A 231 -18.18 -14.18 1.46
C LEU A 231 -18.17 -15.69 1.20
N ALA A 232 -18.60 -16.50 2.17
CA ALA A 232 -18.72 -17.95 2.00
C ALA A 232 -19.74 -18.34 0.93
N ALA A 233 -20.85 -17.59 0.79
CA ALA A 233 -21.84 -17.81 -0.26
C ALA A 233 -21.30 -17.49 -1.66
N ARG A 234 -20.38 -16.52 -1.77
CA ARG A 234 -19.71 -16.15 -3.03
C ARG A 234 -18.64 -17.14 -3.48
N GLN A 235 -18.22 -18.07 -2.62
CA GLN A 235 -17.00 -18.86 -2.85
C GLN A 235 -17.01 -19.84 -4.03
N LYS A 236 -18.18 -20.08 -4.61
CA LYS A 236 -18.32 -20.92 -5.81
C LYS A 236 -18.20 -20.12 -7.11
N GLY A 237 -18.06 -18.80 -7.04
CA GLY A 237 -17.87 -17.93 -8.21
C GLY A 237 -19.11 -17.78 -9.09
N TYR A 238 -20.30 -18.12 -8.56
CA TYR A 238 -21.58 -17.89 -9.25
C TYR A 238 -21.94 -16.41 -9.26
N ASP A 239 -21.72 -15.73 -8.13
CA ASP A 239 -21.87 -14.29 -8.04
C ASP A 239 -20.63 -13.57 -8.54
N LYS A 240 -20.84 -12.73 -9.56
CA LYS A 240 -19.81 -11.89 -10.18
C LYS A 240 -20.19 -10.42 -10.13
N THR A 241 -21.30 -10.06 -9.49
CA THR A 241 -21.67 -8.66 -9.25
C THR A 241 -20.54 -7.99 -8.49
N PRO A 242 -20.04 -6.83 -8.91
CA PRO A 242 -18.98 -6.16 -8.17
C PRO A 242 -19.45 -5.85 -6.74
N LEU A 243 -18.66 -6.18 -5.74
CA LEU A 243 -18.98 -5.97 -4.33
C LEU A 243 -17.88 -5.12 -3.68
N ILE A 244 -18.27 -4.02 -3.04
CA ILE A 244 -17.38 -3.17 -2.25
C ILE A 244 -17.78 -3.31 -0.78
N ILE A 245 -16.81 -3.71 0.04
CA ILE A 245 -16.96 -3.88 1.48
C ILE A 245 -16.19 -2.73 2.14
N ARG A 246 -16.91 -1.81 2.77
CA ARG A 246 -16.35 -0.65 3.47
C ARG A 246 -16.29 -0.90 4.96
N MET A 247 -15.08 -1.01 5.49
CA MET A 247 -14.82 -1.22 6.90
C MET A 247 -14.66 0.12 7.63
N VAL A 248 -15.43 0.31 8.69
CA VAL A 248 -15.45 1.55 9.47
C VAL A 248 -14.99 1.26 10.91
N GLY A 249 -13.92 1.93 11.31
CA GLY A 249 -13.32 1.82 12.64
C GLY A 249 -12.61 0.51 12.90
N GLU A 250 -12.35 0.26 14.18
CA GLU A 250 -11.73 -0.97 14.66
C GLU A 250 -12.75 -2.12 14.72
N ILE A 251 -12.39 -3.27 14.14
CA ILE A 251 -13.12 -4.53 14.33
C ILE A 251 -12.12 -5.54 14.91
N LYS A 252 -12.45 -6.10 16.07
CA LYS A 252 -11.62 -7.10 16.74
C LYS A 252 -12.00 -8.50 16.28
N ALA A 253 -11.07 -9.44 16.37
CA ALA A 253 -11.34 -10.84 16.06
C ALA A 253 -12.51 -11.40 16.92
N ALA A 254 -12.64 -10.92 18.15
CA ALA A 254 -13.74 -11.26 19.06
C ALA A 254 -15.12 -10.73 18.59
N ASP A 255 -15.15 -9.72 17.73
CA ASP A 255 -16.38 -9.16 17.16
C ASP A 255 -16.87 -9.98 15.96
N ILE A 256 -16.05 -10.87 15.38
CA ILE A 256 -16.38 -11.60 14.14
C ILE A 256 -16.64 -13.08 14.44
N THR A 257 -17.82 -13.56 14.07
CA THR A 257 -18.14 -14.98 14.08
C THR A 257 -17.73 -15.64 12.76
N GLY A 258 -17.19 -16.87 12.81
CA GLY A 258 -16.88 -17.67 11.62
C GLY A 258 -15.49 -17.46 11.02
N LEU A 259 -14.58 -16.76 11.69
CA LEU A 259 -13.16 -16.77 11.34
C LEU A 259 -12.62 -18.21 11.32
N ASN A 260 -11.66 -18.49 10.44
CA ASN A 260 -11.01 -19.81 10.41
C ASN A 260 -10.02 -19.98 11.58
N THR A 261 -9.35 -21.12 11.65
CA THR A 261 -8.38 -21.43 12.72
C THR A 261 -7.14 -20.54 12.75
N HIS A 262 -6.89 -19.76 11.69
CA HIS A 262 -5.77 -18.82 11.56
C HIS A 262 -6.26 -17.36 11.69
N THR A 263 -7.47 -17.17 12.21
CA THR A 263 -8.16 -15.88 12.36
C THR A 263 -8.30 -15.09 11.06
N TYR A 264 -8.64 -15.75 9.95
CA TYR A 264 -8.88 -15.08 8.66
C TYR A 264 -10.34 -14.81 8.33
N VAL A 265 -10.59 -13.63 7.77
CA VAL A 265 -11.69 -13.40 6.82
C VAL A 265 -11.25 -13.91 5.44
N GLN A 266 -12.10 -14.69 4.77
CA GLN A 266 -11.73 -15.40 3.54
C GLN A 266 -12.38 -14.78 2.30
N LEU A 267 -11.56 -14.20 1.41
CA LEU A 267 -11.91 -13.84 0.04
C LEU A 267 -11.63 -15.05 -0.87
N LYS A 268 -12.47 -16.07 -0.72
CA LYS A 268 -12.27 -17.36 -1.39
C LYS A 268 -13.19 -17.50 -2.59
N GLY A 269 -12.67 -17.90 -3.75
CA GLY A 269 -13.42 -18.23 -4.97
C GLY A 269 -14.29 -17.10 -5.52
N CYS A 270 -14.11 -15.88 -5.02
CA CYS A 270 -14.93 -14.73 -5.34
C CYS A 270 -14.39 -13.97 -6.55
N TYR A 271 -15.27 -13.15 -7.13
CA TYR A 271 -14.99 -12.29 -8.27
C TYR A 271 -15.34 -10.84 -7.93
N ASN A 272 -14.54 -9.89 -8.41
CA ASN A 272 -14.83 -8.45 -8.41
C ASN A 272 -15.12 -7.89 -7.01
N VAL A 273 -14.32 -8.30 -6.00
CA VAL A 273 -14.49 -7.84 -4.62
C VAL A 273 -13.44 -6.80 -4.28
N THR A 274 -13.87 -5.65 -3.76
CA THR A 274 -13.00 -4.71 -3.04
C THR A 274 -13.29 -4.79 -1.56
N PHE A 275 -12.25 -4.97 -0.74
CA PHE A 275 -12.31 -4.74 0.70
C PHE A 275 -11.50 -3.49 1.00
N GLU A 276 -12.15 -2.45 1.51
CA GLU A 276 -11.50 -1.18 1.80
C GLU A 276 -11.83 -0.65 3.19
N GLY A 277 -10.84 -0.09 3.88
CA GLY A 277 -11.09 0.71 5.08
C GLY A 277 -11.56 2.12 4.74
N VAL A 278 -12.34 2.73 5.64
CA VAL A 278 -12.79 4.12 5.54
C VAL A 278 -12.04 5.00 6.53
N GLY A 279 -11.50 6.12 6.05
CA GLY A 279 -10.74 7.05 6.87
C GLY A 279 -9.39 6.50 7.29
N LYS A 280 -8.89 6.98 8.44
CA LYS A 280 -7.54 6.70 8.95
C LYS A 280 -7.48 5.62 10.05
N ASP A 281 -8.63 5.14 10.51
CA ASP A 281 -8.77 4.28 11.70
C ASP A 281 -9.52 2.97 11.44
N ALA A 282 -9.67 2.58 10.18
CA ALA A 282 -10.15 1.25 9.82
C ALA A 282 -9.07 0.21 10.16
N THR A 283 -9.33 -0.61 11.17
CA THR A 283 -8.32 -1.52 11.76
C THR A 283 -8.87 -2.92 11.99
N ALA A 284 -8.25 -3.91 11.35
CA ALA A 284 -8.41 -5.34 11.61
C ALA A 284 -7.51 -5.74 12.77
N TYR A 285 -8.10 -6.00 13.95
CA TYR A 285 -7.36 -6.26 15.18
C TYR A 285 -7.50 -7.71 15.64
N GLY A 286 -6.42 -8.48 15.59
CA GLY A 286 -6.41 -9.91 15.95
C GLY A 286 -6.74 -10.87 14.79
N TRP A 287 -6.95 -10.34 13.58
CA TRP A 287 -7.37 -11.12 12.41
C TRP A 287 -6.76 -10.57 11.12
N GLY A 288 -6.69 -11.42 10.10
CA GLY A 288 -6.12 -11.09 8.80
C GLY A 288 -6.97 -11.57 7.62
N PHE A 289 -6.39 -11.60 6.42
CA PHE A 289 -7.09 -11.96 5.19
C PHE A 289 -6.52 -13.22 4.54
N LEU A 290 -7.40 -14.11 4.11
CA LEU A 290 -7.06 -15.20 3.20
C LEU A 290 -7.71 -14.96 1.85
N ILE A 291 -6.91 -14.82 0.80
CA ILE A 291 -7.37 -14.70 -0.58
C ILE A 291 -7.05 -16.00 -1.30
N ARG A 292 -8.09 -16.72 -1.74
CA ARG A 292 -7.93 -18.07 -2.29
C ARG A 292 -8.78 -18.32 -3.53
N GLY A 293 -8.17 -18.71 -4.64
CA GLY A 293 -8.92 -18.95 -5.88
C GLY A 293 -9.68 -17.72 -6.38
N ALA A 294 -9.28 -16.52 -5.96
CA ALA A 294 -10.02 -15.29 -6.22
C ALA A 294 -9.63 -14.69 -7.59
N ARG A 295 -10.51 -13.84 -8.14
CA ARG A 295 -10.35 -13.20 -9.44
C ARG A 295 -10.74 -11.72 -9.37
N ASN A 296 -9.83 -10.81 -9.74
CA ASN A 296 -10.07 -9.37 -9.69
C ASN A 296 -10.49 -8.91 -8.28
N VAL A 297 -9.52 -8.86 -7.36
CA VAL A 297 -9.73 -8.46 -5.96
C VAL A 297 -8.81 -7.31 -5.60
N GLU A 298 -9.36 -6.34 -4.89
CA GLU A 298 -8.65 -5.18 -4.33
C GLU A 298 -8.77 -5.22 -2.79
N LEU A 299 -7.67 -5.03 -2.09
CA LEU A 299 -7.61 -4.94 -0.63
C LEU A 299 -6.80 -3.71 -0.23
N ARG A 300 -7.46 -2.72 0.39
CA ARG A 300 -6.83 -1.41 0.64
C ARG A 300 -7.24 -0.68 1.90
N ASN A 301 -6.40 0.25 2.33
CA ASN A 301 -6.69 1.21 3.40
C ASN A 301 -7.06 0.55 4.74
N VAL A 302 -6.47 -0.61 5.07
CA VAL A 302 -6.68 -1.31 6.34
C VAL A 302 -5.41 -1.32 7.17
N GLY A 303 -5.53 -1.04 8.47
CA GLY A 303 -4.49 -1.30 9.46
C GLY A 303 -4.67 -2.72 9.98
N ILE A 304 -3.66 -3.57 9.90
CA ILE A 304 -3.75 -4.98 10.31
C ILE A 304 -2.78 -5.21 11.45
N MET A 305 -3.32 -5.59 12.61
CA MET A 305 -2.59 -5.74 13.87
C MET A 305 -2.88 -7.09 14.50
N LEU A 306 -1.86 -7.71 15.08
CA LEU A 306 -1.95 -8.94 15.88
C LEU A 306 -2.67 -10.10 15.16
N PHE A 307 -2.56 -10.16 13.83
CA PHE A 307 -3.11 -11.25 13.03
C PHE A 307 -2.53 -12.61 13.45
N GLY A 308 -3.33 -13.68 13.32
CA GLY A 308 -3.00 -14.97 13.92
C GLY A 308 -1.89 -15.75 13.22
N ASP A 309 -1.78 -15.63 11.90
CA ASP A 309 -0.78 -16.32 11.07
C ASP A 309 -0.11 -15.30 10.14
N ASP A 310 -0.68 -15.04 8.96
CA ASP A 310 -0.28 -13.95 8.08
C ASP A 310 -1.18 -12.71 8.24
N ALA A 311 -0.73 -11.50 7.88
CA ALA A 311 -1.66 -10.36 7.80
C ALA A 311 -2.58 -10.51 6.58
N ILE A 312 -1.96 -10.83 5.44
CA ILE A 312 -2.61 -11.07 4.16
C ILE A 312 -1.94 -12.27 3.51
N SER A 313 -2.71 -13.35 3.33
CA SER A 313 -2.26 -14.59 2.71
C SER A 313 -2.97 -14.79 1.38
N LEU A 314 -2.24 -14.78 0.26
CA LEU A 314 -2.75 -15.26 -1.02
C LEU A 314 -2.32 -16.70 -1.18
N ASP A 315 -3.27 -17.64 -1.12
CA ASP A 315 -2.98 -19.03 -1.36
C ASP A 315 -3.88 -19.65 -2.43
N THR A 316 -3.28 -20.48 -3.27
CA THR A 316 -3.93 -21.29 -4.31
C THR A 316 -4.64 -20.48 -5.40
N ASP A 317 -4.01 -20.44 -6.59
CA ASP A 317 -4.65 -20.07 -7.86
C ASP A 317 -5.38 -18.71 -7.82
N ASN A 318 -4.73 -17.66 -7.33
CA ASN A 318 -5.29 -16.30 -7.41
C ASN A 318 -4.89 -15.62 -8.73
N ARG A 319 -5.77 -14.80 -9.31
CA ARG A 319 -5.46 -13.97 -10.49
C ARG A 319 -5.96 -12.54 -10.31
N ASN A 320 -5.13 -11.58 -10.71
CA ASN A 320 -5.47 -10.16 -10.67
C ASN A 320 -5.84 -9.69 -9.26
N ILE A 321 -4.85 -9.65 -8.39
CA ILE A 321 -5.03 -9.21 -7.00
C ILE A 321 -4.20 -7.95 -6.78
N TRP A 322 -4.83 -6.92 -6.22
CA TRP A 322 -4.18 -5.66 -5.85
C TRP A 322 -4.28 -5.42 -4.35
N ILE A 323 -3.13 -5.33 -3.70
CA ILE A 323 -3.02 -5.15 -2.25
C ILE A 323 -2.28 -3.82 -2.06
N HIS A 324 -2.96 -2.79 -1.59
CA HIS A 324 -2.35 -1.47 -1.54
C HIS A 324 -2.82 -0.55 -0.43
N ASN A 325 -1.97 0.40 -0.03
CA ASN A 325 -2.32 1.40 0.98
C ASN A 325 -2.75 0.79 2.33
N ASN A 326 -2.13 -0.33 2.74
CA ASN A 326 -2.38 -0.96 4.04
C ASN A 326 -1.22 -0.69 4.99
N ASP A 327 -1.52 -0.55 6.28
CA ASP A 327 -0.52 -0.58 7.35
C ASP A 327 -0.45 -1.99 7.93
N LEU A 328 0.70 -2.63 7.84
CA LEU A 328 0.94 -3.99 8.34
C LEU A 328 1.87 -3.90 9.56
N PHE A 329 1.29 -4.09 10.74
CA PHE A 329 1.98 -4.06 12.02
C PHE A 329 2.41 -5.47 12.45
N TYR A 330 2.84 -5.64 13.71
CA TYR A 330 3.17 -6.96 14.25
C TYR A 330 2.00 -7.93 14.17
N GLY A 331 2.30 -9.18 13.79
CA GLY A 331 1.42 -10.32 14.00
C GLY A 331 1.47 -10.83 15.44
N ALA A 332 0.58 -11.76 15.76
CA ALA A 332 0.66 -12.52 16.99
C ALA A 332 1.97 -13.32 17.04
N VAL A 333 2.56 -13.47 18.22
CA VAL A 333 3.80 -14.24 18.39
C VAL A 333 3.57 -15.68 17.93
N GLY A 334 4.33 -16.12 16.92
CA GLY A 334 4.25 -17.46 16.39
C GLY A 334 5.01 -18.49 17.23
N HIS A 335 5.09 -19.72 16.72
CA HIS A 335 5.75 -20.83 17.41
C HIS A 335 7.27 -20.84 17.21
N ASP A 336 7.74 -20.40 16.04
CA ASP A 336 9.16 -20.42 15.71
C ASP A 336 9.88 -19.19 16.25
N ALA A 337 11.18 -19.33 16.54
CA ALA A 337 12.00 -18.26 17.13
C ALA A 337 12.10 -17.00 16.24
N ASP A 338 11.89 -17.15 14.92
CA ASP A 338 11.87 -16.04 13.97
C ASP A 338 10.48 -15.44 13.74
N GLN A 339 9.47 -15.86 14.52
CA GLN A 339 8.07 -15.39 14.47
C GLN A 339 7.70 -14.48 15.66
N VAL A 340 8.68 -13.89 16.34
CA VAL A 340 8.44 -12.96 17.46
C VAL A 340 7.66 -11.70 17.04
N LYS A 341 7.74 -11.31 15.76
CA LYS A 341 7.02 -10.19 15.12
C LYS A 341 5.78 -10.65 14.33
N GLY A 342 5.37 -11.91 14.44
CA GLY A 342 4.40 -12.57 13.55
C GLY A 342 5.08 -13.47 12.50
N ASP A 343 4.29 -14.24 11.74
CA ASP A 343 4.80 -14.95 10.55
C ASP A 343 4.82 -14.01 9.34
N GLY A 344 4.10 -14.29 8.25
CA GLY A 344 4.15 -13.48 7.02
C GLY A 344 3.27 -12.23 7.07
N SER A 345 3.77 -11.05 6.71
CA SER A 345 2.89 -9.87 6.61
C SER A 345 1.99 -9.97 5.36
N CYS A 346 2.58 -10.12 4.17
CA CYS A 346 1.83 -10.23 2.91
C CYS A 346 2.42 -11.34 2.03
N ASP A 347 1.91 -12.56 2.19
CA ASP A 347 2.43 -13.75 1.52
C ASP A 347 1.70 -14.06 0.21
N ILE A 348 2.45 -14.44 -0.83
CA ILE A 348 1.93 -14.81 -2.15
C ILE A 348 2.36 -16.25 -2.47
N LYS A 349 1.41 -17.17 -2.41
CA LYS A 349 1.67 -18.62 -2.40
C LYS A 349 0.86 -19.35 -3.48
N GLN A 350 1.32 -20.57 -3.75
CA GLN A 350 0.65 -21.61 -4.55
C GLN A 350 -0.03 -21.11 -5.85
N ASP A 351 0.76 -20.80 -6.88
CA ASP A 351 0.27 -20.37 -8.19
C ASP A 351 -0.63 -19.12 -8.14
N SER A 352 -0.33 -18.17 -7.26
CA SER A 352 -0.94 -16.84 -7.30
C SER A 352 -0.14 -15.96 -8.26
N SER A 353 -0.78 -15.45 -9.31
CA SER A 353 -0.13 -14.74 -10.41
C SER A 353 -0.93 -13.52 -10.84
N PHE A 354 -0.27 -12.57 -11.51
CA PHE A 354 -0.84 -11.25 -11.80
C PHE A 354 -1.23 -10.53 -10.51
N VAL A 355 -0.28 -10.45 -9.57
CA VAL A 355 -0.46 -9.78 -8.28
C VAL A 355 0.33 -8.48 -8.25
N THR A 356 -0.21 -7.46 -7.59
CA THR A 356 0.48 -6.21 -7.32
C THR A 356 0.33 -5.84 -5.86
N VAL A 357 1.47 -5.61 -5.21
CA VAL A 357 1.58 -5.16 -3.82
C VAL A 357 2.19 -3.76 -3.87
N SER A 358 1.43 -2.73 -3.51
CA SER A 358 1.90 -1.37 -3.71
C SER A 358 1.49 -0.39 -2.61
N TYR A 359 2.31 0.61 -2.29
CA TYR A 359 1.96 1.61 -1.28
C TYR A 359 1.55 1.00 0.06
N ASN A 360 2.00 -0.20 0.42
CA ASN A 360 1.80 -0.73 1.77
C ASN A 360 2.95 -0.28 2.66
N HIS A 361 2.67 -0.03 3.93
CA HIS A 361 3.64 0.29 4.96
C HIS A 361 3.80 -0.93 5.86
N PHE A 362 4.97 -1.55 5.81
CA PHE A 362 5.34 -2.67 6.65
C PHE A 362 6.09 -2.11 7.87
N HIS A 363 5.40 -2.00 9.00
CA HIS A 363 5.95 -1.46 10.25
C HIS A 363 6.71 -2.55 10.98
N ASP A 364 8.04 -2.46 11.00
CA ASP A 364 8.94 -3.36 11.73
C ASP A 364 8.60 -4.86 11.55
N SER A 365 8.18 -5.25 10.34
CA SER A 365 7.74 -6.61 10.04
C SER A 365 8.93 -7.60 10.03
N GLY A 366 8.80 -8.73 10.73
CA GLY A 366 9.87 -9.76 10.75
C GLY A 366 10.03 -10.51 9.42
N LYS A 367 8.91 -10.80 8.75
CA LYS A 367 8.87 -11.51 7.46
C LYS A 367 7.84 -10.83 6.55
N CYS A 368 8.28 -9.88 5.74
CA CYS A 368 7.35 -9.06 4.96
C CYS A 368 6.56 -9.84 3.91
N SER A 369 7.23 -10.57 3.02
CA SER A 369 6.55 -11.27 1.94
C SER A 369 7.31 -12.49 1.42
N LEU A 370 6.82 -13.69 1.75
CA LEU A 370 7.17 -14.88 0.98
C LEU A 370 6.42 -14.85 -0.36
N CYS A 371 7.17 -14.92 -1.44
CA CYS A 371 6.66 -14.93 -2.80
C CYS A 371 7.02 -16.29 -3.43
N GLY A 372 6.12 -17.26 -3.33
CA GLY A 372 6.23 -18.63 -3.85
C GLY A 372 6.22 -19.70 -2.76
N MET A 373 5.71 -20.92 -3.06
CA MET A 373 5.76 -22.07 -2.13
C MET A 373 5.70 -23.46 -2.79
N GLN A 374 5.01 -23.63 -3.94
CA GLN A 374 4.89 -24.93 -4.62
C GLN A 374 5.89 -25.14 -5.77
N ASP A 375 6.58 -24.07 -6.20
CA ASP A 375 7.72 -24.12 -7.12
C ASP A 375 7.48 -24.88 -8.45
N THR A 376 6.22 -24.99 -8.91
CA THR A 376 5.85 -25.82 -10.06
C THR A 376 5.76 -25.05 -11.37
N GLN A 377 5.38 -23.77 -11.35
CA GLN A 377 5.20 -22.94 -12.54
C GLN A 377 5.64 -21.49 -12.30
N ASN A 378 5.98 -20.79 -13.38
CA ASN A 378 6.29 -19.36 -13.34
C ASN A 378 5.02 -18.54 -13.09
N TYR A 379 5.14 -17.48 -12.31
CA TYR A 379 4.07 -16.55 -11.97
C TYR A 379 4.60 -15.11 -11.92
N TYR A 380 3.70 -14.13 -12.01
CA TYR A 380 4.06 -12.72 -12.16
C TYR A 380 3.56 -11.88 -11.00
N VAL A 381 4.48 -11.17 -10.34
CA VAL A 381 4.18 -10.30 -9.19
C VAL A 381 4.90 -8.98 -9.32
N THR A 382 4.26 -7.91 -8.87
CA THR A 382 4.88 -6.60 -8.72
C THR A 382 4.87 -6.15 -7.27
N TYR A 383 5.99 -5.59 -6.82
CA TYR A 383 6.09 -4.81 -5.59
C TYR A 383 6.50 -3.38 -5.95
N HIS A 384 5.68 -2.38 -5.65
CA HIS A 384 6.07 -0.99 -5.91
C HIS A 384 5.61 0.04 -4.89
N HIS A 385 6.46 1.03 -4.63
CA HIS A 385 6.14 2.13 -3.72
C HIS A 385 5.75 1.66 -2.31
N ASN A 386 6.14 0.44 -1.90
CA ASN A 386 5.97 0.01 -0.53
C ASN A 386 7.04 0.63 0.36
N TRP A 387 6.68 0.88 1.62
CA TRP A 387 7.60 1.28 2.67
C TRP A 387 7.93 0.05 3.53
N PHE A 388 9.15 -0.43 3.42
CA PHE A 388 9.70 -1.48 4.27
C PHE A 388 10.45 -0.81 5.42
N ASP A 389 9.68 -0.39 6.43
CA ASP A 389 10.11 0.50 7.50
C ASP A 389 10.62 -0.30 8.70
N HIS A 390 11.94 -0.35 8.84
CA HIS A 390 12.66 -1.07 9.88
C HIS A 390 12.38 -2.58 9.95
N SER A 391 11.80 -3.13 8.89
CA SER A 391 11.49 -4.55 8.78
C SER A 391 12.73 -5.42 8.58
N ASP A 392 12.67 -6.67 9.04
CA ASP A 392 13.84 -7.54 9.05
C ASP A 392 14.18 -8.10 7.65
N SER A 393 13.20 -8.74 6.99
CA SER A 393 13.49 -9.64 5.86
C SER A 393 12.31 -9.89 4.90
N ARG A 394 12.61 -10.55 3.77
CA ARG A 394 11.66 -10.99 2.73
C ARG A 394 10.97 -9.82 2.03
N HIS A 395 11.74 -8.99 1.33
CA HIS A 395 11.23 -7.78 0.67
C HIS A 395 11.29 -7.80 -0.88
N PRO A 396 10.75 -8.80 -1.60
CA PRO A 396 10.23 -10.11 -1.17
C PRO A 396 11.33 -11.20 -1.09
N ARG A 397 10.98 -12.39 -0.56
CA ARG A 397 11.72 -13.65 -0.80
C ARG A 397 11.04 -14.46 -1.90
N ILE A 398 11.70 -14.60 -3.04
CA ILE A 398 11.11 -15.10 -4.29
C ILE A 398 11.56 -16.52 -4.60
N ARG A 399 10.64 -17.37 -5.08
CA ARG A 399 10.92 -18.74 -5.54
C ARG A 399 10.30 -18.98 -6.91
N VAL A 400 11.08 -19.37 -7.93
CA VAL A 400 10.63 -19.64 -9.32
C VAL A 400 10.07 -18.44 -10.11
N GLY A 401 9.27 -17.57 -9.49
CA GLY A 401 8.51 -16.51 -10.18
C GLY A 401 9.34 -15.42 -10.88
N SER A 402 8.64 -14.67 -11.73
CA SER A 402 9.11 -13.48 -12.43
C SER A 402 8.56 -12.24 -11.72
N VAL A 403 9.41 -11.55 -10.97
CA VAL A 403 8.96 -10.52 -10.02
C VAL A 403 9.60 -9.18 -10.35
N HIS A 404 8.78 -8.15 -10.46
CA HIS A 404 9.24 -6.79 -10.65
C HIS A 404 9.16 -6.02 -9.31
N VAL A 405 10.26 -5.42 -8.90
CA VAL A 405 10.41 -4.70 -7.63
C VAL A 405 10.92 -3.30 -7.95
N TYR A 406 10.06 -2.28 -7.88
CA TYR A 406 10.47 -0.91 -8.24
C TYR A 406 9.92 0.19 -7.35
N ASN A 407 10.68 1.28 -7.20
CA ASN A 407 10.28 2.46 -6.42
C ASN A 407 9.86 2.17 -4.97
N ASN A 408 10.29 1.06 -4.37
CA ASN A 408 10.07 0.78 -2.96
C ASN A 408 11.15 1.48 -2.11
N TYR A 409 10.78 1.87 -0.90
CA TYR A 409 11.69 2.44 0.09
C TYR A 409 12.02 1.37 1.15
N PHE A 410 13.29 0.98 1.19
CA PHE A 410 13.86 0.02 2.12
C PHE A 410 14.64 0.82 3.16
N ASP A 411 14.10 0.91 4.36
CA ASP A 411 14.44 1.93 5.35
C ASP A 411 14.86 1.24 6.66
N GLY A 412 16.17 1.08 6.89
CA GLY A 412 16.67 0.48 8.14
C GLY A 412 16.39 -1.03 8.26
N ASN A 413 16.62 -1.82 7.21
CA ASN A 413 16.28 -3.25 7.23
C ASN A 413 17.39 -4.13 7.81
N ALA A 414 17.10 -4.81 8.93
CA ALA A 414 18.10 -5.49 9.75
C ALA A 414 18.75 -6.74 9.14
N LYS A 415 18.11 -7.43 8.18
CA LYS A 415 18.66 -8.67 7.58
C LYS A 415 18.91 -8.52 6.08
N TYR A 416 17.86 -8.51 5.25
CA TYR A 416 18.01 -8.41 3.80
C TYR A 416 16.77 -7.85 3.10
N GLY A 417 16.99 -7.24 1.94
CA GLY A 417 15.96 -6.74 1.03
C GLY A 417 15.37 -7.85 0.14
N VAL A 418 15.69 -7.79 -1.15
CA VAL A 418 15.19 -8.73 -2.17
C VAL A 418 16.01 -10.02 -2.13
N GLY A 419 15.37 -11.17 -1.89
CA GLY A 419 16.02 -12.47 -1.89
C GLY A 419 15.48 -13.39 -2.97
N VAL A 420 16.33 -14.09 -3.72
CA VAL A 420 15.90 -15.03 -4.78
C VAL A 420 16.40 -16.45 -4.56
N THR A 421 15.50 -17.42 -4.73
CA THR A 421 15.78 -18.85 -4.70
C THR A 421 15.05 -19.59 -5.83
N LYS A 422 15.34 -20.89 -5.98
CA LYS A 422 14.68 -21.84 -6.88
C LYS A 422 14.51 -21.33 -8.31
N GLY A 423 15.53 -20.66 -8.82
CA GLY A 423 15.55 -20.19 -10.19
C GLY A 423 14.64 -18.98 -10.50
N ALA A 424 14.20 -18.25 -9.48
CA ALA A 424 13.44 -17.01 -9.67
C ALA A 424 14.18 -15.98 -10.56
N SER A 425 13.42 -15.11 -11.22
CA SER A 425 13.94 -13.95 -11.94
C SER A 425 13.35 -12.67 -11.35
N ALA A 426 14.17 -11.83 -10.73
CA ALA A 426 13.73 -10.55 -10.17
C ALA A 426 14.31 -9.38 -10.97
N PHE A 427 13.45 -8.46 -11.41
CA PHE A 427 13.89 -7.14 -11.88
C PHE A 427 13.76 -6.14 -10.74
N VAL A 428 14.89 -5.63 -10.26
CA VAL A 428 14.96 -4.71 -9.12
C VAL A 428 15.45 -3.37 -9.63
N GLU A 429 14.55 -2.42 -9.83
CA GLU A 429 14.90 -1.12 -10.39
C GLU A 429 14.36 0.09 -9.65
N ALA A 430 15.09 1.20 -9.70
CA ALA A 430 14.61 2.48 -9.18
C ALA A 430 14.12 2.47 -7.73
N ASN A 431 14.63 1.57 -6.89
CA ASN A 431 14.33 1.55 -5.46
C ASN A 431 15.35 2.40 -4.69
N TYR A 432 15.00 2.74 -3.45
CA TYR A 432 15.94 3.34 -2.51
C TYR A 432 16.14 2.42 -1.30
N PHE A 433 17.37 1.95 -1.12
CA PHE A 433 17.85 1.21 0.02
C PHE A 433 18.68 2.12 0.92
N ARG A 434 18.12 2.55 2.05
CA ARG A 434 18.80 3.26 3.14
C ARG A 434 19.02 2.28 4.29
N ASP A 435 20.28 2.04 4.64
CA ASP A 435 20.68 1.19 5.77
C ASP A 435 20.06 -0.23 5.73
N CYS A 436 19.76 -0.71 4.51
CA CYS A 436 19.36 -2.10 4.29
C CYS A 436 20.63 -2.97 4.28
N LYS A 437 20.78 -3.82 5.30
CA LYS A 437 22.02 -4.57 5.54
C LYS A 437 22.53 -5.33 4.31
N HIS A 438 21.66 -6.10 3.67
CA HIS A 438 21.92 -6.80 2.41
C HIS A 438 20.80 -6.51 1.40
N PRO A 439 20.93 -5.48 0.54
CA PRO A 439 19.85 -5.02 -0.35
C PRO A 439 19.30 -6.11 -1.26
N MET A 440 20.17 -6.99 -1.74
CA MET A 440 19.84 -8.09 -2.65
C MET A 440 20.65 -9.33 -2.28
N LEU A 441 20.02 -10.50 -2.36
CA LEU A 441 20.66 -11.79 -2.11
C LEU A 441 20.22 -12.84 -3.14
N SER A 442 21.19 -13.61 -3.63
CA SER A 442 20.94 -14.89 -4.31
C SER A 442 21.41 -16.04 -3.42
N SER A 443 20.56 -17.06 -3.26
CA SER A 443 20.86 -18.24 -2.46
C SER A 443 22.17 -18.93 -2.88
N LEU A 444 22.98 -19.29 -1.89
CA LEU A 444 24.21 -20.08 -2.01
C LEU A 444 25.32 -19.47 -2.89
N GLN A 445 25.35 -18.14 -3.03
CA GLN A 445 26.42 -17.41 -3.74
C GLN A 445 26.57 -15.97 -3.21
N GLY A 446 27.60 -15.27 -3.67
CA GLY A 446 27.79 -13.85 -3.35
C GLY A 446 27.83 -13.59 -1.86
N THR A 447 27.02 -12.63 -1.39
CA THR A 447 26.96 -12.22 0.00
C THR A 447 26.47 -13.33 0.92
N ASP A 448 25.55 -14.20 0.47
CA ASP A 448 24.97 -15.26 1.30
C ASP A 448 26.04 -16.20 1.89
N ILE A 449 27.03 -16.58 1.08
CA ILE A 449 28.10 -17.52 1.49
C ILE A 449 29.42 -16.84 1.84
N PHE A 450 29.45 -15.50 1.88
CA PHE A 450 30.69 -14.73 2.04
C PHE A 450 31.39 -15.02 3.38
N ASN A 451 30.64 -15.05 4.48
CA ASN A 451 31.17 -15.30 5.83
C ASN A 451 31.01 -16.75 6.29
N ASN A 452 30.20 -17.55 5.59
CA ASN A 452 29.90 -18.94 5.94
C ASN A 452 29.57 -19.71 4.66
N THR A 453 30.38 -20.72 4.34
CA THR A 453 30.22 -21.52 3.11
C THR A 453 28.89 -22.27 3.02
N LYS A 454 28.15 -22.42 4.13
CA LYS A 454 26.79 -22.99 4.15
C LYS A 454 25.68 -22.01 3.77
N GLY A 455 25.95 -20.70 3.78
CA GLY A 455 24.93 -19.66 3.62
C GLY A 455 24.17 -19.36 4.91
N GLY A 456 23.54 -18.18 4.96
CA GLY A 456 22.65 -17.73 6.03
C GLY A 456 21.23 -17.38 5.57
N PHE A 457 21.00 -17.28 4.26
CA PHE A 457 19.72 -16.92 3.66
C PHE A 457 18.86 -18.15 3.34
N SER A 458 19.38 -19.10 2.55
CA SER A 458 18.63 -20.32 2.21
C SER A 458 19.56 -21.45 1.72
N GLY A 459 19.15 -22.70 1.90
CA GLY A 459 19.84 -23.89 1.38
C GLY A 459 19.41 -24.30 -0.04
N GLU A 460 18.67 -23.45 -0.73
CA GLU A 460 18.06 -23.76 -2.02
C GLU A 460 18.94 -23.28 -3.19
N ALA A 461 18.71 -23.81 -4.39
CA ALA A 461 19.34 -23.27 -5.59
C ALA A 461 19.04 -21.78 -5.76
N GLY A 462 20.00 -21.02 -6.30
CA GLY A 462 19.85 -19.57 -6.49
C GLY A 462 18.84 -19.20 -7.58
N GLY A 463 18.32 -17.97 -7.49
CA GLY A 463 17.67 -17.27 -8.60
C GLY A 463 18.54 -16.13 -9.11
N MET A 464 18.09 -15.42 -10.14
CA MET A 464 18.82 -14.30 -10.74
C MET A 464 18.12 -12.97 -10.48
N ILE A 465 18.90 -11.98 -10.07
CA ILE A 465 18.46 -10.59 -9.93
C ILE A 465 19.10 -9.77 -11.05
N LYS A 466 18.29 -9.01 -11.78
CA LYS A 466 18.72 -7.89 -12.62
C LYS A 466 18.49 -6.60 -11.84
N ALA A 467 19.55 -5.85 -11.59
CA ALA A 467 19.51 -4.57 -10.89
C ALA A 467 19.67 -3.41 -11.88
N TYR A 468 18.89 -2.34 -11.74
CA TYR A 468 19.04 -1.13 -12.54
C TYR A 468 18.66 0.13 -11.76
N ASN A 469 19.49 1.18 -11.82
CA ASN A 469 19.16 2.50 -11.28
C ASN A 469 18.65 2.50 -9.82
N ASN A 470 19.17 1.65 -8.93
CA ASN A 470 18.79 1.70 -7.51
C ASN A 470 19.69 2.68 -6.76
N LYS A 471 19.13 3.43 -5.82
CA LYS A 471 19.89 4.20 -4.83
C LYS A 471 20.19 3.30 -3.63
N ILE A 472 21.47 3.17 -3.27
CA ILE A 472 21.91 2.29 -2.18
C ILE A 472 22.87 3.08 -1.27
N GLU A 473 22.51 3.18 0.00
CA GLU A 473 23.26 3.89 1.04
C GLU A 473 23.29 3.02 2.30
N GLY A 474 24.42 2.95 2.99
CA GLY A 474 24.53 2.25 4.29
C GLY A 474 24.53 0.71 4.24
N ALA A 475 24.43 0.10 3.06
CA ALA A 475 24.48 -1.36 2.92
C ALA A 475 25.82 -1.95 3.41
N GLU A 476 25.78 -3.04 4.16
CA GLU A 476 26.99 -3.75 4.60
C GLU A 476 27.68 -4.44 3.42
N LYS A 477 26.89 -5.06 2.53
CA LYS A 477 27.44 -5.76 1.37
C LYS A 477 26.41 -5.92 0.25
N LEU A 478 26.90 -5.75 -0.97
CA LEU A 478 26.25 -6.12 -2.21
C LEU A 478 27.33 -6.37 -3.26
N ILE A 479 27.29 -7.53 -3.93
CA ILE A 479 28.26 -7.89 -4.97
C ILE A 479 27.55 -7.97 -6.32
N TYR A 480 28.00 -7.19 -7.28
CA TYR A 480 27.50 -7.26 -8.65
C TYR A 480 28.31 -8.24 -9.51
N ALA A 481 27.65 -8.84 -10.50
CA ALA A 481 28.25 -9.78 -11.44
C ALA A 481 29.43 -9.19 -12.25
N GLN A 482 29.49 -7.86 -12.37
CA GLN A 482 30.59 -7.11 -12.97
C GLN A 482 31.83 -7.03 -12.07
N GLN A 483 31.66 -7.20 -10.76
CA GLN A 483 32.75 -7.24 -9.78
C GLN A 483 33.26 -8.68 -9.61
N ASP A 484 32.33 -9.64 -9.56
CA ASP A 484 32.64 -11.07 -9.53
C ASP A 484 31.60 -11.84 -10.37
N SER A 485 32.03 -12.44 -11.49
CA SER A 485 31.12 -13.13 -12.41
C SER A 485 30.62 -14.49 -11.91
N THR A 486 31.09 -14.96 -10.76
CA THR A 486 30.74 -16.26 -10.18
C THR A 486 30.04 -16.10 -8.83
N GLN A 487 30.55 -15.21 -7.98
CA GLN A 487 30.06 -14.97 -6.62
C GLN A 487 29.40 -13.60 -6.50
N PHE A 488 28.20 -13.46 -7.06
CA PHE A 488 27.45 -12.20 -7.06
C PHE A 488 26.03 -12.35 -6.51
N ASP A 489 25.44 -11.24 -6.08
CA ASP A 489 24.05 -11.15 -5.64
C ASP A 489 23.11 -10.74 -6.79
N ALA A 490 23.59 -9.84 -7.67
CA ALA A 490 22.81 -9.31 -8.79
C ALA A 490 23.67 -9.00 -10.02
N TYR A 491 23.05 -9.02 -11.19
CA TYR A 491 23.61 -8.47 -12.42
C TYR A 491 23.24 -6.98 -12.54
N LEU A 492 24.23 -6.08 -12.56
CA LEU A 492 23.98 -4.64 -12.72
C LEU A 492 23.85 -4.29 -14.20
N ALA A 493 22.64 -3.96 -14.64
CA ALA A 493 22.40 -3.53 -16.01
C ALA A 493 22.86 -2.08 -16.23
N SER A 494 23.48 -1.81 -17.38
CA SER A 494 23.89 -0.48 -17.84
C SER A 494 22.72 0.34 -18.38
N SER A 495 21.67 -0.32 -18.86
CA SER A 495 20.43 0.31 -19.30
C SER A 495 19.23 -0.55 -18.91
N ARG A 496 18.06 0.10 -18.75
CA ARG A 496 16.84 -0.58 -18.35
C ARG A 496 16.49 -1.78 -19.23
N ASN A 497 16.61 -1.64 -20.54
CA ASN A 497 16.22 -2.66 -21.51
C ASN A 497 17.36 -3.62 -21.90
N GLU A 498 18.50 -3.58 -21.20
CA GLU A 498 19.59 -4.52 -21.43
C GLU A 498 19.15 -5.95 -21.07
N ALA A 499 19.26 -6.87 -22.03
CA ALA A 499 19.05 -8.28 -21.74
C ALA A 499 20.24 -8.83 -20.95
N VAL A 500 19.97 -9.54 -19.85
CA VAL A 500 21.01 -10.24 -19.09
C VAL A 500 21.53 -11.40 -19.94
N PRO A 501 22.83 -11.44 -20.26
CA PRO A 501 23.41 -12.54 -21.05
C PRO A 501 23.28 -13.88 -20.33
N SER A 502 22.94 -14.94 -21.07
CA SER A 502 22.79 -16.30 -20.52
C SER A 502 24.11 -16.92 -20.00
N THR A 503 25.24 -16.23 -20.19
CA THR A 503 26.53 -16.59 -19.59
C THR A 503 26.57 -16.31 -18.10
N TYR A 504 25.76 -15.36 -17.60
CA TYR A 504 25.58 -15.15 -16.16
C TYR A 504 24.59 -16.17 -15.62
N LYS A 505 25.07 -16.99 -14.70
CA LYS A 505 24.31 -18.09 -14.11
C LYS A 505 24.57 -18.16 -12.62
N THR A 506 23.58 -18.64 -11.88
CA THR A 506 23.78 -18.92 -10.45
C THR A 506 24.78 -20.05 -10.24
N LEU A 507 25.60 -19.95 -9.18
CA LEU A 507 26.58 -20.97 -8.82
C LEU A 507 25.90 -22.31 -8.54
N VAL A 508 24.85 -22.28 -7.73
CA VAL A 508 24.03 -23.46 -7.43
C VAL A 508 22.73 -23.37 -8.23
N GLY A 509 22.48 -24.40 -9.05
CA GLY A 509 21.31 -24.50 -9.93
C GLY A 509 21.57 -24.10 -11.39
N GLY A 510 22.59 -23.28 -11.67
CA GLY A 510 22.91 -22.84 -13.03
C GLY A 510 21.80 -21.99 -13.68
N THR A 511 20.98 -21.33 -12.86
CA THR A 511 19.81 -20.57 -13.31
C THR A 511 20.24 -19.33 -14.08
N THR A 512 19.59 -19.05 -15.21
CA THR A 512 19.72 -17.77 -15.94
C THR A 512 18.53 -16.85 -15.67
N TYR A 513 18.72 -15.54 -15.80
CA TYR A 513 17.62 -14.58 -15.81
C TYR A 513 16.78 -14.75 -17.08
N ASN A 514 15.46 -14.76 -16.96
CA ASN A 514 14.56 -15.06 -18.08
C ASN A 514 14.21 -13.83 -18.96
N ASN A 515 14.69 -12.63 -18.61
CA ASN A 515 14.44 -11.38 -19.34
C ASN A 515 12.96 -11.02 -19.53
N PHE A 516 12.09 -11.41 -18.58
CA PHE A 516 10.65 -11.15 -18.64
C PHE A 516 10.32 -9.65 -18.79
N ASP A 517 11.14 -8.78 -18.21
CA ASP A 517 11.03 -7.32 -18.15
C ASP A 517 11.15 -6.64 -19.52
N THR A 518 11.74 -7.32 -20.51
CA THR A 518 11.85 -6.85 -21.89
C THR A 518 10.87 -7.53 -22.85
N SER A 519 10.09 -8.49 -22.34
CA SER A 519 9.12 -9.24 -23.12
C SER A 519 7.74 -8.59 -23.12
N SER A 520 6.84 -9.09 -23.96
CA SER A 520 5.45 -8.59 -24.05
C SER A 520 4.60 -8.85 -22.81
N ILE A 521 5.08 -9.62 -21.83
CA ILE A 521 4.36 -9.84 -20.57
C ILE A 521 4.40 -8.59 -19.67
N MET A 522 5.43 -7.76 -19.83
CA MET A 522 5.67 -6.60 -18.99
C MET A 522 4.57 -5.55 -19.21
N TYR A 523 3.96 -5.11 -18.12
CA TYR A 523 2.94 -4.07 -18.14
C TYR A 523 3.55 -2.69 -18.39
N LYS A 524 2.70 -1.70 -18.67
CA LYS A 524 3.11 -0.29 -18.80
C LYS A 524 3.19 0.36 -17.43
N TYR A 525 4.26 1.10 -17.18
CA TYR A 525 4.47 1.87 -15.95
C TYR A 525 5.48 2.98 -16.17
N GLN A 526 5.55 3.93 -15.24
CA GLN A 526 6.55 4.98 -15.20
C GLN A 526 7.22 4.98 -13.80
N PRO A 527 8.47 4.47 -13.69
CA PRO A 527 9.20 4.56 -12.43
C PRO A 527 9.58 6.02 -12.16
N ASP A 528 9.40 6.48 -10.92
CA ASP A 528 9.94 7.77 -10.49
C ASP A 528 11.46 7.67 -10.31
N SER A 529 12.14 8.81 -10.16
CA SER A 529 13.57 8.82 -9.83
C SER A 529 13.82 8.17 -8.46
N PRO A 530 14.92 7.40 -8.26
CA PRO A 530 15.29 6.84 -6.96
C PRO A 530 15.41 7.89 -5.84
N GLU A 531 15.73 9.13 -6.20
CA GLU A 531 15.85 10.28 -5.31
C GLU A 531 14.49 10.75 -4.77
N ASP A 532 13.41 10.54 -5.53
CA ASP A 532 12.05 10.94 -5.15
C ASP A 532 11.33 9.84 -4.36
N VAL A 533 11.84 8.59 -4.41
CA VAL A 533 11.24 7.40 -3.79
C VAL A 533 10.89 7.62 -2.33
N GLN A 534 11.84 8.13 -1.52
CA GLN A 534 11.57 8.36 -0.10
C GLN A 534 10.35 9.27 0.09
N SER A 535 10.33 10.41 -0.59
CA SER A 535 9.25 11.39 -0.44
C SER A 535 7.90 10.86 -0.94
N ASN A 536 7.89 10.16 -2.08
CA ASN A 536 6.65 9.62 -2.64
C ASN A 536 6.10 8.48 -1.78
N VAL A 537 6.99 7.59 -1.30
CA VAL A 537 6.58 6.45 -0.49
C VAL A 537 6.09 6.90 0.88
N THR A 538 6.82 7.75 1.60
CA THR A 538 6.39 8.21 2.93
C THR A 538 5.16 9.13 2.89
N THR A 539 4.82 9.69 1.73
CA THR A 539 3.58 10.46 1.55
C THR A 539 2.36 9.57 1.35
N TYR A 540 2.50 8.44 0.65
CA TYR A 540 1.35 7.69 0.13
C TYR A 540 1.25 6.24 0.63
N ALA A 541 2.31 5.66 1.18
CA ALA A 541 2.25 4.30 1.69
C ALA A 541 1.50 4.23 3.02
N GLY A 542 0.83 3.10 3.26
CA GLY A 542 -0.02 2.91 4.43
C GLY A 542 -1.44 3.45 4.22
N ARG A 543 -2.18 3.55 5.32
CA ARG A 543 -3.54 4.11 5.29
C ARG A 543 -3.54 5.59 4.96
N THR A 544 -4.71 6.04 4.53
CA THR A 544 -5.04 7.44 4.30
C THR A 544 -4.66 8.30 5.50
N ASP A 545 -4.11 9.50 5.24
CA ASP A 545 -3.57 10.44 6.23
C ASP A 545 -2.45 9.85 7.13
N GLY A 546 -1.79 8.76 6.70
CA GLY A 546 -0.77 8.05 7.49
C GLY A 546 -1.34 7.18 8.62
N GLY A 547 -2.66 6.97 8.64
CA GLY A 547 -3.34 6.23 9.70
C GLY A 547 -3.44 6.97 11.03
N ASP A 548 -4.00 6.30 12.04
CA ASP A 548 -4.24 6.85 13.38
C ASP A 548 -3.22 6.39 14.46
N LEU A 549 -2.37 5.42 14.14
CA LEU A 549 -1.25 4.98 14.97
C LEU A 549 0.05 5.52 14.36
N ILE A 550 0.53 6.65 14.87
CA ILE A 550 1.79 7.25 14.40
C ILE A 550 2.96 6.77 15.28
N TYR A 551 3.97 6.20 14.63
CA TYR A 551 5.24 5.79 15.22
C TYR A 551 6.37 6.18 14.28
N ASN A 552 7.48 6.69 14.83
CA ASN A 552 8.65 7.09 14.06
C ASN A 552 9.85 6.33 14.61
N PHE A 553 10.46 5.52 13.77
CA PHE A 553 11.76 4.91 14.06
C PHE A 553 12.88 5.95 13.98
N THR A 554 14.03 5.59 14.54
CA THR A 554 15.25 6.39 14.54
C THR A 554 16.41 5.60 13.96
N ASP A 555 17.50 6.27 13.59
CA ASP A 555 18.73 5.61 13.10
C ASP A 555 19.29 4.54 14.09
N ALA A 556 18.91 4.57 15.38
CA ALA A 556 19.30 3.56 16.35
C ALA A 556 18.60 2.21 16.12
N ASP A 557 17.48 2.21 15.39
CA ASP A 557 16.61 1.06 15.15
C ASP A 557 17.01 0.32 13.86
N ASP A 558 17.77 0.96 12.95
CA ASP A 558 18.13 0.47 11.60
C ASP A 558 18.69 -0.96 11.54
N ALA A 559 19.40 -1.39 12.59
CA ALA A 559 20.02 -2.72 12.67
C ALA A 559 19.24 -3.71 13.54
N SER A 560 18.13 -3.29 14.16
CA SER A 560 17.39 -4.09 15.14
C SER A 560 16.50 -5.13 14.46
N ALA A 561 16.71 -6.40 14.82
CA ALA A 561 15.76 -7.47 14.51
C ALA A 561 14.88 -7.83 15.73
N ILE A 562 14.93 -7.02 16.79
CA ILE A 562 14.17 -7.20 18.02
C ILE A 562 12.93 -6.31 17.93
N LYS A 563 11.80 -6.78 18.47
CA LYS A 563 10.59 -5.95 18.61
C LYS A 563 10.90 -4.66 19.36
N ASP A 564 10.41 -3.55 18.84
CA ASP A 564 10.43 -2.28 19.56
C ASP A 564 9.35 -2.28 20.67
N PRO A 565 9.72 -2.12 21.95
CA PRO A 565 8.78 -2.22 23.05
C PRO A 565 7.78 -1.05 23.10
N VAL A 566 8.11 0.11 22.52
CA VAL A 566 7.20 1.28 22.49
C VAL A 566 6.13 1.08 21.42
N LEU A 567 6.52 0.61 20.24
CA LEU A 567 5.59 0.24 19.17
C LEU A 567 4.71 -0.93 19.60
N GLU A 568 5.29 -1.98 20.18
CA GLU A 568 4.53 -3.13 20.70
C GLU A 568 3.46 -2.67 21.70
N ASN A 569 3.84 -1.83 22.68
CA ASN A 569 2.88 -1.31 23.65
C ASN A 569 1.80 -0.43 23.02
N LYS A 570 2.08 0.31 21.93
CA LYS A 570 1.06 1.06 21.19
C LYS A 570 0.09 0.15 20.46
N ILE A 571 0.58 -0.93 19.86
CA ILE A 571 -0.23 -1.93 19.15
C ILE A 571 -1.12 -2.68 20.15
N ASP A 572 -0.55 -3.20 21.24
CA ASP A 572 -1.29 -3.99 22.25
C ASP A 572 -2.40 -3.20 22.96
N ASN A 573 -2.23 -1.88 23.06
CA ASN A 573 -3.21 -0.98 23.66
C ASN A 573 -3.97 -0.16 22.62
N TYR A 574 -3.89 -0.52 21.34
CA TYR A 574 -4.62 0.18 20.29
C TYR A 574 -6.12 0.10 20.56
N GLN A 575 -6.77 1.23 20.38
CA GLN A 575 -8.21 1.35 20.37
C GLN A 575 -8.58 2.53 19.48
N SER A 576 -9.49 2.29 18.53
CA SER A 576 -10.00 3.39 17.71
C SER A 576 -10.66 4.44 18.60
N SER A 577 -10.42 5.71 18.29
CA SER A 577 -11.09 6.84 18.95
C SER A 577 -12.50 7.10 18.42
N LEU A 578 -13.00 6.28 17.49
CA LEU A 578 -14.34 6.36 16.94
C LEU A 578 -15.40 6.25 18.06
N VAL A 579 -16.26 7.26 18.16
CA VAL A 579 -17.35 7.32 19.13
C VAL A 579 -18.64 6.75 18.54
N SER A 580 -18.97 7.14 17.31
CA SER A 580 -20.18 6.67 16.64
C SER A 580 -20.07 6.81 15.11
N ILE A 581 -20.82 5.97 14.40
CA ILE A 581 -20.99 5.99 12.95
C ILE A 581 -22.39 6.52 12.66
N GLY A 582 -22.52 7.33 11.61
CA GLY A 582 -23.80 7.87 11.16
C GLY A 582 -23.83 9.39 11.23
N GLY A 583 -24.49 9.99 10.24
CA GLY A 583 -24.83 11.41 10.24
C GLY A 583 -25.72 11.79 11.41
N LYS A 584 -26.54 10.86 11.95
CA LYS A 584 -27.44 11.09 13.10
C LYS A 584 -26.82 10.60 14.40
N VAL A 585 -26.75 11.48 15.39
CA VAL A 585 -26.44 11.15 16.79
C VAL A 585 -27.68 10.46 17.37
N ASN A 586 -27.71 9.12 17.34
CA ASN A 586 -28.72 8.38 18.10
C ASN A 586 -28.55 8.73 19.59
N LYS A 587 -29.60 9.29 20.20
CA LYS A 587 -29.65 9.56 21.64
C LYS A 587 -29.80 8.27 22.44
#